data_AF-A0A9E1W818-F1
#
_entry.id   AF-A0A9E1W818-F1
#
_cell.length_a   1.000
_cell.length_b   1.000
_cell.length_c   1.000
_cell.angle_alpha   90.00
_cell.angle_beta   90.00
_cell.angle_gamma   90.00
#
_symmetry.space_group_name_H-M   'P 1'
#
loop_
_entity.id
_entity.type
_entity.pdbx_description
1 polymer ?
#
loop_
_entity_poly.entity_id
_entity_poly.type
_entity_poly.pdbx_seq_one_letter_code
_entity_poly.pdbx_strand_id
1 'polypeptide(L)'
;MSGGEDARKNSVGPVLRAGEVADAVVEAIQEDNPDKQFLIEDRVAYIRIETEGECVLRQETLSDALGRPITMPEVEVNLTSFAGRIETTDTEMRFYLKKSL
;
A
#
# COMPACT_ATOMS: atom_id res chain seq x y z
N MET A 1 15.25 10.46 22.26
CA MET A 1 13.91 10.07 21.78
C MET A 1 14.11 8.97 20.76
N SER A 2 14.00 7.71 21.18
CA SER A 2 14.27 6.55 20.32
C SER A 2 13.18 5.53 20.61
N GLY A 3 12.06 5.63 19.89
CA GLY A 3 10.89 4.77 20.07
C GLY A 3 10.06 4.58 18.81
N GLY A 4 10.49 5.10 17.65
CA GLY A 4 9.75 5.01 16.39
C GLY A 4 10.18 3.86 15.46
N GLU A 5 11.26 3.17 15.78
CA GLU A 5 11.86 2.14 14.90
C GLU A 5 11.36 0.72 15.21
N ASP A 6 11.00 0.43 16.46
CA ASP A 6 10.65 -0.95 16.88
C ASP A 6 9.21 -1.34 16.51
N ALA A 7 8.28 -0.37 16.44
CA ALA A 7 6.88 -0.59 16.07
C ALA A 7 6.67 -0.94 14.58
N ARG A 8 7.68 -0.70 13.73
CA ARG A 8 7.62 -0.95 12.27
C ARG A 8 8.38 -2.20 11.82
N LYS A 9 8.96 -2.97 12.75
CA LYS A 9 9.80 -4.14 12.41
C LYS A 9 9.10 -5.17 11.52
N ASN A 10 7.77 -5.20 11.54
CA ASN A 10 6.95 -6.13 10.77
C ASN A 10 5.93 -5.43 9.84
N SER A 11 6.11 -4.13 9.58
CA SER A 11 5.19 -3.38 8.74
C SER A 11 5.51 -3.53 7.25
N VAL A 12 4.48 -3.64 6.42
CA VAL A 12 4.56 -3.69 4.96
C VAL A 12 3.54 -2.74 4.35
N GLY A 13 3.80 -2.32 3.11
CA GLY A 13 2.85 -1.52 2.34
C GLY A 13 3.52 -0.48 1.45
N PRO A 14 2.71 0.23 0.65
CA PRO A 14 3.19 1.19 -0.34
C PRO A 14 3.50 2.57 0.27
N VAL A 15 4.39 3.29 -0.41
CA VAL A 15 4.58 4.74 -0.26
C VAL A 15 4.30 5.38 -1.62
N LEU A 16 3.23 6.15 -1.71
CA LEU A 16 2.73 6.70 -2.97
C LEU A 16 2.92 8.21 -3.00
N ARG A 17 3.17 8.76 -4.19
CA ARG A 17 3.12 10.21 -4.38
C ARG A 17 1.73 10.72 -4.04
N ALA A 18 1.64 11.83 -3.29
CA ALA A 18 0.35 12.42 -2.95
C ALA A 18 -0.44 12.80 -4.23
N GLY A 19 -1.75 12.54 -4.21
CA GLY A 19 -2.67 12.75 -5.33
C GLY A 19 -3.75 11.68 -5.39
N GLU A 20 -4.62 11.77 -6.41
CA GLU A 20 -5.83 10.93 -6.56
C GLU A 20 -5.56 9.43 -6.44
N VAL A 21 -4.43 8.95 -6.98
CA VAL A 21 -4.07 7.52 -6.94
C VAL A 21 -3.74 7.09 -5.52
N ALA A 22 -3.05 7.93 -4.74
CA ALA A 22 -2.72 7.60 -3.36
C ALA A 22 -3.96 7.56 -2.47
N ASP A 23 -4.88 8.50 -2.66
CA ASP A 23 -6.15 8.52 -1.94
C ASP A 23 -6.99 7.26 -2.26
N ALA A 24 -7.13 6.93 -3.54
CA ALA A 24 -7.84 5.72 -3.97
C ALA A 24 -7.18 4.42 -3.46
N VAL A 25 -5.84 4.37 -3.39
CA VAL A 25 -5.15 3.20 -2.83
C VAL A 25 -5.42 3.05 -1.32
N VAL A 26 -5.55 4.14 -0.57
CA VAL A 26 -5.92 4.05 0.86
C VAL A 26 -7.27 3.36 1.01
N GLU A 27 -8.27 3.77 0.23
CA GLU A 27 -9.62 3.18 0.27
C GLU A 27 -9.61 1.71 -0.16
N ALA A 28 -8.99 1.42 -1.31
CA ALA A 28 -8.95 0.07 -1.86
C ALA A 28 -8.21 -0.93 -0.95
N ILE A 29 -7.08 -0.53 -0.36
CA ILE A 29 -6.34 -1.39 0.58
C ILE A 29 -7.15 -1.69 1.84
N GLN A 30 -7.92 -0.72 2.35
CA GLN A 30 -8.78 -0.98 3.52
C GLN A 30 -9.90 -1.96 3.20
N GLU A 31 -10.46 -1.88 2.00
CA GLU A 31 -11.49 -2.82 1.52
C GLU A 31 -10.93 -4.23 1.25
N ASP A 32 -9.77 -4.32 0.61
CA ASP A 32 -9.13 -5.60 0.27
C ASP A 32 -8.58 -6.35 1.49
N ASN A 33 -8.40 -5.67 2.62
CA ASN A 33 -7.81 -6.22 3.85
C ASN A 33 -8.68 -5.87 5.08
N PRO A 34 -9.94 -6.33 5.13
CA PRO A 34 -10.92 -5.89 6.14
C PRO A 34 -10.52 -6.26 7.58
N ASP A 35 -9.69 -7.29 7.75
CA ASP A 35 -9.22 -7.77 9.05
C ASP A 35 -7.94 -7.07 9.54
N LYS A 36 -7.43 -6.07 8.82
CA LYS A 36 -6.14 -5.43 9.11
C LYS A 36 -6.28 -4.01 9.63
N GLN A 37 -5.36 -3.64 10.50
CA GLN A 37 -5.19 -2.27 10.95
C GLN A 37 -4.14 -1.57 10.08
N PHE A 38 -4.41 -0.31 9.74
CA PHE A 38 -3.55 0.50 8.88
C PHE A 38 -3.04 1.73 9.63
N LEU A 39 -1.75 2.00 9.48
CA LEU A 39 -1.14 3.28 9.79
C LEU A 39 -0.98 4.07 8.49
N ILE A 40 -1.68 5.18 8.39
CA ILE A 40 -1.64 6.07 7.22
C ILE A 40 -0.97 7.37 7.63
N GLU A 41 0.16 7.67 7.01
CA GLU A 41 0.88 8.94 7.17
C GLU A 41 0.75 9.75 5.90
N ASP A 42 -0.17 10.72 5.90
CA ASP A 42 -0.26 11.73 4.85
C ASP A 42 0.80 12.82 5.09
N ARG A 43 1.74 12.90 4.15
CA ARG A 43 2.71 13.99 4.05
C ARG A 43 2.39 14.73 2.75
N VAL A 44 2.60 16.04 2.75
CA VAL A 44 2.33 16.94 1.61
C VAL A 44 2.82 16.41 0.25
N ALA A 45 3.92 15.64 0.22
CA ALA A 45 4.47 15.08 -1.02
C ALA A 45 4.14 13.58 -1.25
N TYR A 46 3.78 12.83 -0.21
CA TYR A 46 3.57 11.38 -0.30
C TYR A 46 2.65 10.87 0.81
N ILE A 47 1.95 9.78 0.54
CA ILE A 47 1.19 9.03 1.53
C ILE A 47 1.91 7.71 1.77
N ARG A 48 2.18 7.39 3.04
CA ARG A 48 2.76 6.11 3.46
C ARG A 48 1.69 5.27 4.14
N ILE A 49 1.49 4.05 3.66
CA ILE A 49 0.49 3.12 4.15
C ILE A 49 1.22 1.90 4.69
N GLU A 50 0.98 1.56 5.95
CA GLU A 50 1.63 0.45 6.63
C GLU A 50 0.62 -0.44 7.34
N THR A 51 0.79 -1.75 7.21
CA THR A 51 0.04 -2.78 7.95
C THR A 51 0.93 -3.94 8.33
N GLU A 52 0.48 -4.83 9.22
CA GLU A 52 1.29 -5.96 9.70
C GLU A 52 1.31 -7.13 8.70
N GLY A 53 2.52 -7.61 8.39
CA GLY A 53 2.78 -8.89 7.76
C GLY A 53 2.52 -8.96 6.25
N GLU A 54 1.34 -8.58 5.79
CA GLU A 54 0.93 -8.62 4.38
C GLU A 54 -0.05 -7.49 4.05
N CYS A 55 -0.06 -7.01 2.82
CA CYS A 55 -1.03 -6.05 2.30
C CYS A 55 -1.35 -6.41 0.85
N VAL A 56 -2.62 -6.49 0.50
CA VAL A 56 -3.07 -6.77 -0.87
C VAL A 56 -3.79 -5.54 -1.43
N LEU A 57 -3.50 -5.19 -2.68
CA LEU A 57 -4.19 -4.16 -3.45
C LEU A 57 -4.65 -4.76 -4.77
N ARG A 58 -5.96 -4.79 -5.01
CA ARG A 58 -6.54 -5.29 -6.27
C ARG A 58 -6.82 -4.15 -7.24
N GLN A 59 -6.67 -4.44 -8.53
CA GLN A 59 -6.97 -3.49 -9.59
C GLN A 59 -8.45 -3.09 -9.62
N GLU A 60 -9.34 -4.06 -9.34
CA GLU A 60 -10.79 -3.87 -9.36
C GLU A 60 -11.23 -2.84 -8.32
N THR A 61 -10.96 -3.11 -7.04
CA THR A 61 -11.26 -2.21 -5.92
C THR A 61 -10.63 -0.84 -6.09
N LEU A 62 -9.39 -0.78 -6.59
CA LEU A 62 -8.73 0.48 -6.90
C LEU A 62 -9.42 1.27 -8.01
N SER A 63 -9.89 0.60 -9.07
CA SER A 63 -10.59 1.25 -10.18
C SER A 63 -11.93 1.81 -9.73
N ASP A 64 -12.64 1.08 -8.86
CA ASP A 64 -13.90 1.54 -8.25
C ASP A 64 -13.67 2.73 -7.32
N ALA A 65 -12.67 2.67 -6.43
CA ALA A 65 -12.30 3.78 -5.54
C ALA A 65 -11.87 5.04 -6.31
N LEU A 66 -11.09 4.87 -7.39
CA LEU A 66 -10.62 5.96 -8.23
C LEU A 66 -11.74 6.53 -9.14
N GLY A 67 -12.81 5.77 -9.39
CA GLY A 67 -13.89 6.13 -10.30
C GLY A 67 -13.54 6.06 -11.79
N ARG A 68 -12.42 5.41 -12.14
CA ARG A 68 -11.99 5.16 -13.52
C ARG A 68 -11.11 3.91 -13.59
N PRO A 69 -11.04 3.22 -14.76
CA PRO A 69 -10.11 2.12 -14.93
C PRO A 69 -8.66 2.59 -14.74
N ILE A 70 -7.89 1.78 -14.02
CA ILE A 70 -6.45 1.94 -13.80
C ILE A 70 -5.74 0.60 -14.00
N THR A 71 -4.47 0.65 -14.40
CA THR A 71 -3.64 -0.56 -14.58
C THR A 71 -2.55 -0.61 -13.51
N MET A 72 -2.07 -1.80 -13.15
CA MET A 72 -0.97 -1.95 -12.18
C MET A 72 0.29 -1.16 -12.57
N PRO A 73 0.71 -1.07 -13.85
CA PRO A 73 1.81 -0.17 -14.25
C PRO A 73 1.57 1.30 -13.93
N GLU A 74 0.33 1.79 -13.98
CA GLU A 74 0.01 3.17 -13.60
C GLU A 74 0.13 3.38 -12.08
N VAL A 75 -0.21 2.35 -11.28
CA VAL A 75 0.03 2.35 -9.83
C VAL A 75 1.53 2.37 -9.54
N GLU A 76 2.33 1.57 -10.25
CA GLU A 76 3.80 1.52 -10.09
C GLU A 76 4.46 2.87 -10.39
N VAL A 77 3.95 3.65 -11.36
CA VAL A 77 4.44 5.02 -11.64
C VAL A 77 4.25 5.95 -10.43
N ASN A 78 3.21 5.73 -9.63
CA ASN A 78 2.92 6.51 -8.42
C ASN A 78 3.61 5.95 -7.18
N LEU A 79 4.13 4.72 -7.22
CA LEU A 79 4.81 4.04 -6.12
C LEU A 79 6.23 4.59 -5.94
N THR A 80 6.38 5.53 -5.02
CA THR A 80 7.68 6.16 -4.71
C THR A 80 8.62 5.26 -3.92
N SER A 81 8.07 4.39 -3.05
CA SER A 81 8.81 3.41 -2.25
C SER A 81 7.84 2.38 -1.66
N PHE A 82 8.33 1.39 -0.92
CA PHE A 82 7.51 0.41 -0.20
C PHE A 82 8.27 -0.24 0.95
N ALA A 83 7.53 -0.83 1.90
CA ALA A 83 8.05 -1.65 2.98
C ALA A 83 7.74 -3.15 2.72
N GLY A 84 8.72 -4.02 3.00
CA GLY A 84 8.62 -5.46 2.77
C GLY A 84 9.10 -5.88 1.38
N ARG A 85 8.52 -6.96 0.87
CA ARG A 85 8.65 -7.43 -0.51
C ARG A 85 7.38 -7.11 -1.27
N ILE A 86 7.50 -6.98 -2.58
CA ILE A 86 6.39 -6.74 -3.49
C ILE A 86 6.31 -7.87 -4.52
N GLU A 87 5.11 -8.36 -4.77
CA GLU A 87 4.75 -9.19 -5.92
C GLU A 87 3.63 -8.47 -6.68
N THR A 88 3.83 -8.27 -7.97
CA THR A 88 2.88 -7.56 -8.84
C THR A 88 2.46 -8.47 -9.99
N THR A 89 1.18 -8.48 -10.27
CA THR A 89 0.55 -9.13 -11.43
C THR A 89 -0.17 -8.07 -12.27
N ASP A 90 -0.88 -8.49 -13.32
CA ASP A 90 -1.76 -7.59 -14.09
C ASP A 90 -2.94 -7.04 -13.26
N THR A 91 -3.37 -7.75 -12.22
CA THR A 91 -4.63 -7.50 -11.50
C THR A 91 -4.45 -7.24 -10.01
N GLU A 92 -3.27 -7.47 -9.44
CA GLU A 92 -3.01 -7.35 -8.01
C GLU A 92 -1.56 -6.95 -7.72
N MET A 93 -1.36 -6.18 -6.65
CA MET A 93 -0.09 -5.88 -6.02
C MET A 93 -0.12 -6.32 -4.56
N ARG A 94 0.80 -7.20 -4.17
CA ARG A 94 0.90 -7.75 -2.80
C ARG A 94 2.22 -7.37 -2.15
N PHE A 95 2.14 -6.77 -0.98
CA PHE A 95 3.27 -6.48 -0.10
C PHE A 95 3.32 -7.52 1.03
N TYR A 96 4.50 -8.06 1.35
CA TYR A 96 4.61 -9.07 2.41
C TYR A 96 6.02 -9.16 3.02
N LEU A 97 6.12 -9.72 4.23
CA LEU A 97 7.40 -10.06 4.85
C LEU A 97 7.89 -11.42 4.35
N LYS A 98 9.17 -11.54 4.01
CA LYS A 98 9.77 -12.86 3.76
C LYS A 98 9.75 -13.64 5.07
N LYS A 99 9.12 -14.82 5.11
CA LYS A 99 9.41 -15.78 6.18
C LYS A 99 10.89 -16.16 6.09
N SER A 100 11.66 -15.87 7.14
CA SER A 100 12.90 -16.59 7.38
C SER A 100 12.51 -18.05 7.63
N LEU A 101 12.92 -18.94 6.73
CA LEU A 101 12.86 -20.39 6.93
C LEU A 101 13.77 -20.79 8.09
#